data_AF-A0A3R6VHK8-F1
#
_entry.id   AF-A0A3R6VHK8-F1
#
_cell.length_a   1.000
_cell.length_b   1.000
_cell.length_c   1.000
_cell.angle_alpha   90.00
_cell.angle_beta   90.00
_cell.angle_gamma   90.00
#
_symmetry.space_group_name_H-M   'P 1'
#
loop_
_entity.id
_entity.type
_entity.pdbx_description
1 polymer ?
#
loop_
_entity_poly.entity_id
_entity_poly.type
_entity_poly.pdbx_seq_one_letter_code
_entity_poly.pdbx_strand_id
1 'polypeptide(L)'
;MGIVGIVVVVALLYFFSFDRQNIDYKSILYLFGTEIIILFFMLRTAVGDWLLKGLSGSLNIITVSSKKGVNFVFEDLKNPQATSQFFWTFYCR
;
A
#
# COMPACT_ATOMS: atom_id res chain seq x y z
N MET A 1 17.48 0.74 10.05
CA MET A 1 16.36 1.48 9.41
C MET A 1 15.06 1.46 10.21
N GLY A 2 14.67 0.36 10.88
CA GLY A 2 13.39 0.30 11.61
C GLY A 2 13.25 1.27 12.81
N ILE A 3 14.29 1.44 13.62
CA ILE A 3 14.23 2.27 14.85
C ILE A 3 14.08 3.76 14.55
N VAL A 4 14.73 4.25 13.48
CA VAL A 4 14.65 5.67 13.08
C VAL A 4 13.24 6.03 12.62
N GLY A 5 12.56 5.13 11.90
CA GLY A 5 11.18 5.35 11.46
C GLY A 5 10.20 5.48 12.63
N ILE A 6 10.34 4.64 13.66
CA ILE A 6 9.49 4.68 14.85
C ILE A 6 9.67 6.01 15.59
N VAL A 7 10.91 6.46 15.78
CA VAL A 7 11.20 7.74 16.44
C VAL A 7 10.59 8.91 15.67
N VAL A 8 10.71 8.91 14.33
CA VAL A 8 10.13 9.97 13.47
C VAL A 8 8.61 9.99 13.54
N VAL A 9 7.95 8.82 13.49
CA VAL A 9 6.49 8.73 13.55
C VAL A 9 5.95 9.18 14.90
N VAL A 10 6.60 8.78 16.00
CA VAL A 10 6.22 9.22 17.37
C VAL A 10 6.41 10.73 17.53
N ALA A 11 7.49 11.30 17.00
CA ALA A 11 7.71 12.74 17.01
C ALA A 11 6.64 13.50 16.20
N LEU A 12 6.22 12.96 15.05
CA LEU A 12 5.16 13.55 14.22
C LEU A 12 3.79 13.50 14.92
N LEU A 13 3.46 12.35 15.53
CA LEU A 13 2.24 12.16 16.31
C LEU A 13 2.18 13.14 17.48
N TYR A 14 3.32 13.37 18.16
CA TYR A 14 3.41 14.36 19.23
C TYR A 14 3.22 15.80 18.74
N PHE A 15 3.73 16.12 17.55
CA PHE A 15 3.59 17.45 16.96
C PHE A 15 2.15 17.76 16.51
N PHE A 16 1.48 16.77 15.92
CA PHE A 16 0.08 16.89 15.47
C PHE A 16 -0.96 16.75 16.59
N SER A 17 -0.58 16.26 17.77
CA SER A 17 -1.50 16.16 18.89
C SER A 17 -1.78 17.55 19.49
N PHE A 18 -3.05 17.98 19.40
CA PHE A 18 -3.55 19.24 19.94
C PHE A 18 -3.73 19.20 21.47
N ASP A 19 -4.00 18.03 22.06
CA ASP A 19 -4.17 17.84 23.50
C ASP A 19 -3.09 16.87 24.02
N ARG A 20 -1.90 17.43 24.29
CA ARG A 20 -0.71 16.66 24.67
C ARG A 20 -0.72 16.19 26.13
N GLN A 21 -1.68 16.65 26.95
CA GLN A 21 -1.72 16.37 28.38
C GLN A 21 -2.71 15.26 28.75
N ASN A 22 -3.75 15.02 27.93
CA ASN A 22 -4.69 13.89 28.10
C ASN A 22 -4.40 12.73 27.12
N ILE A 23 -3.12 12.40 26.92
CA ILE A 23 -2.79 11.21 26.13
C ILE A 23 -3.02 9.97 27.01
N ASP A 24 -4.08 9.21 26.70
CA ASP A 24 -4.34 7.91 27.33
C ASP A 24 -3.29 6.88 26.91
N TYR A 25 -2.19 6.83 27.65
CA TYR A 25 -1.08 5.88 27.43
C TYR A 25 -1.53 4.41 27.44
N LYS A 26 -2.62 4.10 28.15
CA LYS A 26 -3.24 2.77 28.13
C LYS A 26 -3.72 2.40 26.72
N SER A 27 -4.42 3.31 26.05
CA SER A 27 -4.96 3.09 24.70
C SER A 27 -3.85 2.90 23.66
N ILE A 28 -2.77 3.68 23.75
CA ILE A 28 -1.60 3.53 22.87
C ILE A 28 -0.92 2.17 23.09
N LEU A 29 -0.80 1.73 24.34
CA LEU A 29 -0.20 0.43 24.65
C LEU A 29 -1.04 -0.73 24.10
N TYR A 30 -2.37 -0.65 24.20
CA TYR A 30 -3.26 -1.63 23.58
C TYR A 30 -3.14 -1.62 22.06
N LEU A 31 -3.01 -0.46 21.43
CA LEU A 31 -2.84 -0.35 19.98
C LEU A 31 -1.55 -1.05 19.51
N PHE A 32 -0.41 -0.71 20.10
CA PHE A 32 0.87 -1.36 19.76
C PHE A 32 0.90 -2.84 20.13
N GLY A 33 0.32 -3.21 21.28
CA GLY A 33 0.24 -4.61 21.70
C GLY A 33 -0.58 -5.45 20.71
N THR A 34 -1.73 -4.93 20.28
CA THR A 34 -2.60 -5.62 19.32
C THR A 34 -1.93 -5.71 17.94
N GLU A 35 -1.23 -4.68 17.49
CA GLU A 35 -0.44 -4.74 16.24
C GLU A 35 0.59 -5.86 16.27
N ILE A 36 1.37 -5.99 17.34
CA ILE A 36 2.39 -7.05 17.46
C ILE A 36 1.73 -8.44 17.49
N ILE A 37 0.61 -8.58 18.21
CA ILE A 37 -0.15 -9.84 18.29
C ILE A 37 -0.66 -10.24 16.90
N ILE A 38 -1.30 -9.31 16.19
CA ILE A 38 -1.81 -9.56 14.84
C ILE A 38 -0.66 -9.86 13.87
N LEU A 39 0.42 -9.09 13.91
CA LEU A 39 1.59 -9.29 13.04
C LEU A 39 2.21 -10.67 13.25
N PHE A 40 2.41 -11.06 14.51
CA PHE A 40 2.95 -12.38 14.85
C PHE A 40 2.01 -13.50 14.40
N PHE A 41 0.71 -13.32 14.61
CA PHE A 41 -0.31 -14.25 14.13
C PHE A 41 -0.28 -14.38 12.59
N MET A 42 -0.23 -13.26 11.87
CA MET A 42 -0.22 -13.24 10.39
C MET A 42 1.05 -13.86 9.80
N LEU A 43 2.21 -13.66 10.44
CA LEU A 43 3.50 -14.12 9.90
C LEU A 43 3.87 -15.56 10.31
N ARG A 44 3.41 -16.03 11.47
CA ARG A 44 3.84 -17.33 12.02
C ARG A 44 2.82 -18.45 11.83
N THR A 45 1.56 -18.12 11.62
CA THR A 45 0.50 -19.13 11.46
C THR A 45 0.21 -19.45 10.00
N ALA A 46 -0.15 -20.70 9.72
CA ALA A 46 -0.54 -21.15 8.37
C ALA A 46 -1.80 -20.43 7.85
N VAL A 47 -2.71 -20.05 8.76
CA VAL A 47 -3.90 -19.26 8.42
C VAL A 47 -3.50 -17.86 7.96
N GLY A 48 -2.53 -17.24 8.63
CA GLY A 48 -1.97 -15.96 8.23
C GLY A 48 -1.33 -15.99 6.84
N ASP A 49 -0.51 -17.01 6.55
CA ASP A 49 0.10 -17.18 5.22
C ASP A 49 -0.93 -17.38 4.11
N TRP A 50 -1.99 -18.17 4.37
CA TRP A 50 -3.10 -18.33 3.43
C TRP A 50 -3.82 -17.00 3.16
N LEU A 51 -4.09 -16.22 4.21
CA LEU A 51 -4.73 -14.90 4.09
C LEU A 51 -3.85 -13.91 3.31
N LEU A 52 -2.55 -13.85 3.60
CA LEU A 52 -1.59 -13.01 2.87
C LEU A 52 -1.52 -13.37 1.39
N LYS A 53 -1.50 -14.67 1.07
CA LYS A 53 -1.48 -15.15 -0.31
C LYS A 53 -2.76 -14.77 -1.05
N GLY A 54 -3.92 -14.89 -0.40
CA GLY A 54 -5.19 -14.45 -0.96
C GLY A 54 -5.21 -12.95 -1.28
N LEU A 55 -4.77 -12.11 -0.34
CA LEU A 55 -4.66 -10.66 -0.53
C LEU A 55 -3.63 -10.28 -1.60
N SER A 56 -2.47 -10.94 -1.60
CA SER A 56 -1.43 -10.68 -2.60
C SER A 56 -1.90 -11.09 -3.99
N GLY A 57 -2.65 -12.18 -4.11
CA GLY A 57 -3.27 -12.61 -5.36
C GLY A 57 -4.26 -11.59 -5.91
N SER A 58 -5.16 -11.06 -5.06
CA SER A 58 -6.13 -10.04 -5.48
C SER A 58 -5.45 -8.73 -5.89
N LEU A 59 -4.47 -8.26 -5.12
CA LEU A 59 -3.67 -7.09 -5.46
C LEU A 59 -2.86 -7.29 -6.75
N ASN A 60 -2.35 -8.49 -6.99
CA ASN A 60 -1.63 -8.80 -8.22
C ASN A 60 -2.55 -8.72 -9.45
N ILE A 61 -3.79 -9.22 -9.35
CA ILE A 61 -4.78 -9.10 -10.44
C ILE A 61 -5.05 -7.62 -10.75
N ILE A 62 -5.25 -6.80 -9.71
CA ILE A 62 -5.46 -5.35 -9.86
C ILE A 62 -4.23 -4.71 -10.50
N THR A 63 -3.04 -5.02 -10.01
CA THR A 63 -1.77 -4.46 -10.50
C THR A 63 -1.50 -4.83 -11.96
N VAL A 64 -1.76 -6.08 -12.35
CA VAL A 64 -1.61 -6.52 -13.75
C VAL A 64 -2.61 -5.79 -14.65
N SER A 65 -3.85 -5.62 -14.18
CA SER A 65 -4.88 -4.88 -14.92
C SER A 65 -4.51 -3.40 -15.07
N SER A 66 -3.99 -2.77 -14.01
CA SER A 66 -3.45 -1.41 -14.05
C SER A 66 -2.28 -1.29 -15.01
N LYS A 67 -1.33 -2.24 -15.02
CA LYS A 67 -0.21 -2.24 -15.97
C LYS A 67 -0.67 -2.32 -17.43
N LYS A 68 -1.70 -3.12 -17.72
CA LYS A 68 -2.31 -3.17 -19.06
C LYS A 68 -2.97 -1.84 -19.44
N GLY A 69 -3.64 -1.17 -18.50
CA GLY A 69 -4.22 0.16 -18.71
C GLY A 69 -3.17 1.23 -18.96
N VAL A 70 -2.08 1.24 -18.17
CA VAL A 70 -0.95 2.17 -18.35
C VAL A 70 -0.27 1.93 -19.71
N ASN A 71 -0.01 0.67 -20.07
CA ASN A 71 0.51 0.36 -21.40
C ASN A 71 -0.46 0.80 -22.49
N PHE A 72 -1.76 0.53 -22.37
CA PHE A 72 -2.74 0.98 -23.36
C PHE A 72 -2.71 2.50 -23.63
N VAL A 73 -2.52 3.33 -22.59
CA VAL A 73 -2.45 4.81 -22.75
C VAL A 73 -1.06 5.28 -23.22
N PHE A 74 0.02 4.66 -22.74
CA PHE A 74 1.37 5.21 -22.86
C PHE A 74 2.38 4.35 -23.65
N GLU A 75 2.00 3.16 -24.11
CA GLU A 75 2.86 2.26 -24.90
C GLU A 75 3.34 2.92 -26.20
N ASP A 76 2.48 3.78 -26.75
CA ASP A 76 2.73 4.57 -27.95
C ASP A 76 3.74 5.71 -27.73
N LEU A 77 3.81 6.26 -26.51
CA LEU A 77 4.84 7.24 -26.14
C LEU A 77 6.22 6.60 -25.97
N LYS A 78 6.28 5.29 -25.73
CA LYS A 78 7.52 4.55 -25.49
C LYS A 78 8.15 4.04 -26.80
N ASN A 79 7.38 3.84 -27.85
CA ASN A 79 7.87 3.36 -29.14
C ASN A 79 7.45 4.30 -30.29
N PRO A 80 8.32 5.23 -30.74
CA PRO A 80 7.99 6.20 -31.78
C PRO A 80 7.71 5.60 -33.17
N GLN A 81 7.87 4.28 -33.36
CA GLN A 81 7.51 3.57 -34.59
C GLN A 81 6.24 2.73 -34.44
N ALA A 82 5.69 2.58 -33.23
CA ALA A 82 4.36 2.02 -33.05
C ALA A 82 3.37 3.10 -33.47
N THR A 83 2.61 2.85 -34.52
CA THR A 83 1.57 3.79 -34.96
C THR A 83 0.37 3.64 -34.02
N SER A 84 0.05 4.73 -33.36
CA SER A 84 -0.98 4.97 -32.34
C SER A 84 -2.31 4.21 -32.46
N GLN A 85 -2.37 2.97 -31.98
CA GLN A 85 -3.63 2.22 -31.92
C GLN A 85 -4.66 2.89 -31.01
N PHE A 86 -4.21 3.57 -29.94
CA PHE A 86 -5.06 4.35 -29.02
C PHE A 86 -5.64 5.60 -29.69
N PHE A 87 -4.79 6.43 -30.31
CA PHE A 87 -5.21 7.68 -30.94
C PHE A 87 -6.05 7.43 -32.21
N TRP A 88 -5.67 6.48 -33.06
CA TRP A 88 -6.43 6.19 -34.29
C TRP A 88 -7.82 5.58 -34.00
N THR A 89 -7.97 4.76 -32.96
CA THR A 89 -9.26 4.10 -32.65
C THR A 89 -10.24 5.01 -31.91
N PHE A 90 -9.76 5.94 -31.06
CA PHE A 90 -10.61 6.85 -30.29
C PHE A 90 -10.83 8.23 -30.93
N TYR A 91 -9.90 8.71 -31.77
CA TYR A 91 -10.02 10.02 -32.42
C TYR A 91 -10.61 9.92 -33.84
N CYS A 92 -10.41 8.81 -34.54
CA CYS A 92 -10.86 8.63 -35.93
C CYS A 92 -12.14 7.78 -36.06
N ARG A 93 -12.90 7.63 -34.97
CA ARG A 93 -14.28 7.12 -34.93
C ARG A 93 -15.18 8.13 -34.25
#